data_AF-A0A928WKV0-F1
#
_entry.id   AF-A0A928WKV0-F1
#
_cell.length_a   1.000
_cell.length_b   1.000
_cell.length_c   1.000
_cell.angle_alpha   90.00
_cell.angle_beta   90.00
_cell.angle_gamma   90.00
#
_symmetry.space_group_name_H-M   'P 1'
#
loop_
_entity.id
_entity.type
_entity.pdbx_description
1 polymer ?
#
loop_
_entity_poly.entity_id
_entity_poly.type
_entity_poly.pdbx_seq_one_letter_code
_entity_poly.pdbx_strand_id
1 'polypeptide(L)'
;MLAGAALRKTGEGWEFASEFALEDFIWQNLQQLLGFTPLQRQYAVKGEVCDILALDAQKQLVIIELKNAEDRYVIQQLTRYYDNLLDEKPFAEQIDYGQPVKLIAVSPDFHRHNLIDCKYNLLKIDLLQLSVLKNNQDFYLQLQDINTNQIWSIPIPYQELSFSSTSQNIPETPQLLLDWLGACTGEEQQAIIKLREKILRFDERIQESVEGRNTIRYGRGKSKPVAEICYHRNTHKPIVFLWLPTPTSWRKEVIGRLRLWIDGETVTHVGHVPEGFGRMRLQSEWDAMPQEKRPKFMFQNGSSKSFTPVPIPKGYRNVPNTLESLANLALSKWLKYLTPFLP
;
A
#
# COMPACT_ATOMS: atom_id res chain seq x y z
N MET A 1 15.17 -11.86 4.07
CA MET A 1 15.08 -10.82 3.01
C MET A 1 14.37 -9.64 3.62
N LEU A 2 14.98 -8.45 3.63
CA LEU A 2 14.34 -7.24 4.13
C LEU A 2 13.26 -6.83 3.12
N ALA A 3 12.00 -6.62 3.52
CA ALA A 3 11.01 -6.11 2.57
C ALA A 3 11.25 -4.63 2.26
N GLY A 4 10.99 -4.27 1.00
CA GLY A 4 10.96 -2.88 0.55
C GLY A 4 9.96 -2.07 1.36
N ALA A 5 10.39 -0.93 1.89
CA ALA A 5 9.50 0.03 2.52
C ALA A 5 9.20 1.17 1.54
N ALA A 6 7.99 1.70 1.62
CA ALA A 6 7.55 2.78 0.75
C ALA A 6 7.79 4.13 1.43
N LEU A 7 8.71 4.91 0.86
CA LEU A 7 9.08 6.23 1.37
C LEU A 7 8.57 7.34 0.46
N ARG A 8 8.25 8.49 1.05
CA ARG A 8 7.96 9.73 0.33
C ARG A 8 8.90 10.84 0.78
N LYS A 9 9.20 11.76 -0.15
CA LYS A 9 10.02 12.94 0.11
C LYS A 9 9.15 14.09 0.58
N THR A 10 9.55 14.76 1.64
CA THR A 10 8.90 15.97 2.18
C THR A 10 9.84 17.17 2.06
N GLY A 11 9.35 18.36 2.45
CA GLY A 11 10.20 19.56 2.54
C GLY A 11 11.33 19.43 3.56
N GLU A 12 11.18 18.52 4.54
CA GLU A 12 12.09 18.35 5.68
C GLU A 12 12.93 17.07 5.59
N GLY A 13 12.65 16.19 4.64
CA GLY A 13 13.43 14.97 4.43
C GLY A 13 12.63 13.85 3.78
N TRP A 14 12.63 12.70 4.44
CA TRP A 14 11.92 11.50 4.02
C TRP A 14 11.09 10.96 5.17
N GLU A 15 9.99 10.31 4.84
CA GLU A 15 9.14 9.61 5.80
C GLU A 15 8.49 8.40 5.14
N PHE A 16 7.92 7.51 5.94
CA PHE A 16 7.09 6.44 5.41
C PHE A 16 5.86 7.07 4.75
N ALA A 17 5.46 6.50 3.63
CA ALA A 17 4.35 7.06 2.86
C ALA A 17 2.98 6.80 3.51
N SER A 18 2.89 5.90 4.51
CA SER A 18 1.70 5.66 5.31
C SER A 18 2.03 5.00 6.66
N GLU A 19 1.10 5.07 7.63
CA GLU A 19 1.17 4.30 8.88
C GLU A 19 1.27 2.80 8.63
N PHE A 20 0.53 2.28 7.65
CA PHE A 20 0.62 0.89 7.24
C PHE A 20 2.02 0.50 6.75
N ALA A 21 2.68 1.37 5.97
CA ALA A 21 4.04 1.11 5.49
C ALA A 21 5.06 1.13 6.63
N LEU A 22 4.88 2.02 7.61
CA LEU A 22 5.68 2.05 8.84
C LEU A 22 5.47 0.77 9.66
N GLU A 23 4.21 0.38 9.89
CA GLU A 23 3.85 -0.81 10.65
C GLU A 23 4.39 -2.08 10.01
N ASP A 24 4.19 -2.27 8.70
CA ASP A 24 4.67 -3.47 8.02
C ASP A 24 6.20 -3.56 8.06
N PHE A 25 6.90 -2.42 7.90
CA PHE A 25 8.34 -2.38 8.01
C PHE A 25 8.84 -2.69 9.43
N ILE A 26 8.25 -2.07 10.47
CA ILE A 26 8.61 -2.35 11.87
C ILE A 26 8.31 -3.80 12.21
N TRP A 27 7.12 -4.32 11.86
CA TRP A 27 6.71 -5.69 12.16
C TRP A 27 7.72 -6.73 11.65
N GLN A 28 8.13 -6.60 10.38
CA GLN A 28 9.04 -7.55 9.75
C GLN A 28 10.46 -7.49 10.31
N ASN A 29 10.83 -6.34 10.88
CA ASN A 29 12.17 -6.08 11.38
C ASN A 29 12.24 -6.01 12.91
N LEU A 30 11.14 -6.28 13.61
CA LEU A 30 10.99 -6.00 15.04
C LEU A 30 12.05 -6.69 15.90
N GLN A 31 12.35 -7.95 15.59
CA GLN A 31 13.35 -8.74 16.30
C GLN A 31 14.77 -8.20 16.07
N GLN A 32 15.08 -7.71 14.87
CA GLN A 32 16.38 -7.14 14.56
C GLN A 32 16.52 -5.71 15.09
N LEU A 33 15.45 -4.92 15.03
CA LEU A 33 15.44 -3.51 15.38
C LEU A 33 15.39 -3.28 16.89
N LEU A 34 14.48 -3.97 17.59
CA LEU A 34 14.21 -3.76 19.02
C LEU A 34 14.43 -5.01 19.88
N GLY A 35 14.74 -6.17 19.27
CA GLY A 35 14.97 -7.42 20.01
C GLY A 35 13.69 -8.14 20.44
N PHE A 36 12.50 -7.68 20.03
CA PHE A 36 11.23 -8.28 20.40
C PHE A 36 10.75 -9.32 19.38
N THR A 37 10.18 -10.40 19.88
CA THR A 37 9.53 -11.43 19.07
C THR A 37 8.09 -10.99 18.74
N PRO A 38 7.73 -10.85 17.45
CA PRO A 38 6.37 -10.48 17.06
C PRO A 38 5.34 -11.52 17.54
N LEU A 39 4.24 -11.06 18.14
CA LEU A 39 3.15 -11.92 18.60
C LEU A 39 1.92 -11.78 17.70
N GLN A 40 1.40 -10.55 17.55
CA GLN A 40 0.24 -10.27 16.72
C GLN A 40 0.23 -8.82 16.24
N ARG A 41 -0.20 -8.60 14.99
CA ARG A 41 -0.46 -7.26 14.45
C ARG A 41 -1.96 -6.97 14.40
N GLN A 42 -2.35 -5.69 14.49
CA GLN A 42 -3.73 -5.22 14.35
C GLN A 42 -4.71 -6.03 15.21
N TYR A 43 -4.36 -6.25 16.49
CA TYR A 43 -5.15 -7.08 17.40
C TYR A 43 -6.35 -6.32 17.95
N ALA A 44 -7.55 -6.77 17.61
CA ALA A 44 -8.78 -6.18 18.11
C ALA A 44 -9.09 -6.67 19.55
N VAL A 45 -9.25 -5.73 20.48
CA VAL A 45 -9.63 -6.01 21.87
C VAL A 45 -10.61 -4.96 22.37
N LYS A 46 -11.79 -5.40 22.83
CA LYS A 46 -12.88 -4.55 23.35
C LYS A 46 -13.22 -3.32 22.49
N GLY A 47 -13.18 -3.48 21.16
CA GLY A 47 -13.54 -2.43 20.20
C GLY A 47 -12.40 -1.47 19.83
N GLU A 48 -11.22 -1.65 20.43
CA GLU A 48 -9.98 -0.97 20.06
C GLU A 48 -9.10 -1.93 19.23
N VAL A 49 -8.13 -1.40 18.47
CA VAL A 49 -7.20 -2.20 17.64
C VAL A 49 -5.77 -1.80 17.96
N CYS A 50 -5.00 -2.72 18.54
CA CYS A 50 -3.59 -2.51 18.84
C CYS A 50 -2.74 -2.72 17.57
N ASP A 51 -1.84 -1.79 17.25
CA ASP A 51 -0.96 -1.93 16.08
C ASP A 51 -0.08 -3.19 16.18
N ILE A 52 0.77 -3.30 17.20
CA ILE A 52 1.67 -4.44 17.38
C ILE A 52 1.70 -4.91 18.83
N LEU A 53 1.46 -6.22 19.01
CA LEU A 53 1.78 -6.97 20.22
C LEU A 53 3.03 -7.81 19.97
N ALA A 54 3.94 -7.83 20.95
CA ALA A 54 5.19 -8.55 20.88
C ALA A 54 5.60 -9.09 22.26
N LEU A 55 6.66 -9.89 22.27
CA LEU A 55 7.26 -10.47 23.47
C LEU A 55 8.73 -10.08 23.55
N ASP A 56 9.23 -9.85 24.75
CA ASP A 56 10.67 -9.83 24.99
C ASP A 56 11.23 -11.25 25.25
N ALA A 57 12.52 -11.34 25.58
CA ALA A 57 13.17 -12.61 25.87
C ALA A 57 12.62 -13.33 27.12
N GLN A 58 11.90 -12.62 27.99
CA GLN A 58 11.29 -13.12 29.22
C GLN A 58 9.79 -13.41 29.05
N LYS A 59 9.24 -13.33 27.84
CA LYS A 59 7.80 -13.44 27.55
C LYS A 59 6.95 -12.32 28.19
N GLN A 60 7.58 -11.19 28.51
CA GLN A 60 6.90 -9.97 28.90
C GLN A 60 6.08 -9.47 27.71
N LEU A 61 4.82 -9.09 27.93
CA LEU A 61 4.02 -8.43 26.90
C LEU A 61 4.59 -7.05 26.58
N VAL A 62 4.81 -6.78 25.30
CA VAL A 62 5.16 -5.48 24.75
C VAL A 62 4.03 -5.00 23.83
N ILE A 63 3.49 -3.82 24.11
CA ILE A 63 2.45 -3.16 23.30
C ILE A 63 3.09 -1.96 22.63
N ILE A 64 3.01 -1.91 21.30
CA ILE A 64 3.59 -0.84 20.48
C ILE A 64 2.47 -0.17 19.70
N GLU A 65 2.32 1.14 19.86
CA GLU A 65 1.46 2.00 19.04
C GLU A 65 2.34 2.86 18.13
N LEU A 66 1.98 2.91 16.84
CA LEU A 66 2.75 3.58 15.80
C LEU A 66 1.98 4.78 15.26
N LYS A 67 2.70 5.87 15.00
CA LYS A 67 2.18 7.04 14.29
C LYS A 67 3.16 7.46 13.22
N ASN A 68 2.62 7.80 12.04
CA ASN A 68 3.41 8.32 10.93
C ASN A 68 3.38 9.86 10.84
N ALA A 69 2.76 10.51 11.83
CA ALA A 69 2.71 11.96 12.02
C ALA A 69 2.55 12.25 13.51
N GLU A 70 2.73 13.51 13.94
CA GLU A 70 2.44 13.90 15.32
C GLU A 70 0.96 13.61 15.66
N ASP A 71 0.73 12.92 16.78
CA ASP A 71 -0.60 12.64 17.32
C ASP A 71 -0.71 13.10 18.78
N ARG A 72 -1.93 13.47 19.22
CA ARG A 72 -2.19 13.97 20.58
C ARG A 72 -2.76 12.92 21.53
N TYR A 73 -3.04 11.71 21.04
CA TYR A 73 -3.83 10.70 21.74
C TYR A 73 -3.12 9.35 21.90
N VAL A 74 -1.89 9.21 21.39
CA VAL A 74 -1.09 7.97 21.40
C VAL A 74 -0.93 7.38 22.81
N ILE A 75 -0.81 8.24 23.83
CA ILE A 75 -0.70 7.82 25.23
C ILE A 75 -2.02 7.25 25.75
N GLN A 76 -3.13 7.92 25.42
CA GLN A 76 -4.48 7.48 25.76
C GLN A 76 -4.83 6.16 25.07
N GLN A 77 -4.38 5.95 23.82
CA GLN A 77 -4.56 4.67 23.14
C GLN A 77 -3.81 3.55 23.87
N LEU A 78 -2.51 3.73 24.15
CA LEU A 78 -1.71 2.74 24.86
C LEU A 78 -2.28 2.38 26.24
N THR A 79 -2.79 3.37 27.00
CA THR A 79 -3.42 3.11 28.30
C THR A 79 -4.70 2.29 28.19
N ARG A 80 -5.53 2.52 27.17
CA ARG A 80 -6.73 1.69 26.91
C ARG A 80 -6.36 0.28 26.50
N TYR A 81 -5.34 0.12 25.65
CA TYR A 81 -4.89 -1.21 25.24
C TYR A 81 -4.34 -2.00 26.42
N TYR A 82 -3.55 -1.35 27.27
CA TYR A 82 -3.03 -1.92 28.51
C TYR A 82 -4.17 -2.47 29.39
N ASP A 83 -5.19 -1.65 29.68
CA ASP A 83 -6.33 -2.05 30.50
C ASP A 83 -7.11 -3.21 29.88
N ASN A 84 -7.42 -3.09 28.58
CA ASN A 84 -8.15 -4.11 27.83
C ASN A 84 -7.42 -5.46 27.80
N LEU A 85 -6.10 -5.46 27.62
CA LEU A 85 -5.29 -6.68 27.51
C LEU A 85 -5.03 -7.33 28.87
N LEU A 86 -4.98 -6.56 29.96
CA LEU A 86 -4.86 -7.11 31.31
C LEU A 86 -6.18 -7.69 31.84
N ASP A 87 -7.32 -7.20 31.36
CA ASP A 87 -8.62 -7.79 31.70
C ASP A 87 -8.88 -9.09 30.90
N GLU A 88 -8.69 -9.05 29.57
CA GLU A 88 -8.97 -10.21 28.70
C GLU A 88 -7.89 -11.31 28.77
N LYS A 89 -6.64 -10.92 29.05
CA LYS A 89 -5.46 -11.80 29.08
C LYS A 89 -5.34 -12.75 27.88
N PRO A 90 -5.40 -12.26 26.62
CA PRO A 90 -5.26 -13.12 25.45
C PRO A 90 -3.87 -13.77 25.39
N PHE A 91 -3.73 -14.87 24.66
CA PHE A 91 -2.44 -15.56 24.49
C PHE A 91 -1.74 -15.95 25.81
N ALA A 92 -2.50 -16.30 26.85
CA ALA A 92 -1.97 -16.62 28.19
C ALA A 92 -0.94 -17.78 28.22
N GLU A 93 -0.92 -18.64 27.20
CA GLU A 93 0.11 -19.69 27.07
C GLU A 93 1.47 -19.13 26.61
N GLN A 94 1.48 -17.96 25.99
CA GLN A 94 2.65 -17.31 25.40
C GLN A 94 3.13 -16.12 26.24
N ILE A 95 2.21 -15.36 26.84
CA ILE A 95 2.51 -14.17 27.66
C ILE A 95 2.62 -14.55 29.14
N ASP A 96 3.70 -14.12 29.79
CA ASP A 96 3.79 -14.13 31.25
C ASP A 96 3.14 -12.87 31.84
N TYR A 97 1.84 -12.95 32.16
CA TYR A 97 1.09 -11.87 32.81
C TYR A 97 1.50 -11.59 34.26
N GLY A 98 2.45 -12.35 34.82
CA GLY A 98 3.12 -12.02 36.07
C GLY A 98 4.15 -10.89 35.91
N GLN A 99 4.62 -10.64 34.69
CA GLN A 99 5.53 -9.54 34.39
C GLN A 99 4.77 -8.23 34.17
N PRO A 100 5.38 -7.07 34.48
CA PRO A 100 4.80 -5.78 34.08
C PRO A 100 4.70 -5.69 32.55
N VAL A 101 3.71 -5.01 32.00
CA VAL A 101 3.62 -4.81 30.53
C VAL A 101 4.52 -3.66 30.10
N LYS A 102 5.24 -3.82 28.98
CA LYS A 102 6.03 -2.74 28.38
C LYS A 102 5.19 -1.99 27.35
N LEU A 103 5.12 -0.66 27.47
CA LEU A 103 4.38 0.22 26.57
C LEU A 103 5.35 1.08 25.77
N ILE A 104 5.19 1.09 24.44
CA ILE A 104 6.06 1.83 23.54
C ILE A 104 5.19 2.64 22.57
N ALA A 105 5.42 3.95 22.51
CA ALA A 105 4.89 4.79 21.44
C ALA A 105 6.01 5.10 20.45
N VAL A 106 5.73 4.97 19.15
CA VAL A 106 6.66 5.35 18.08
C VAL A 106 6.01 6.43 17.23
N SER A 107 6.64 7.59 17.10
CA SER A 107 6.11 8.73 16.35
C SER A 107 7.24 9.64 15.85
N PRO A 108 7.10 10.35 14.71
CA PRO A 108 8.13 11.29 14.25
C PRO A 108 8.33 12.46 15.22
N ASP A 109 7.28 12.85 15.93
CA ASP A 109 7.34 13.84 17.01
C ASP A 109 6.25 13.55 18.07
N PHE A 110 6.44 14.07 19.28
CA PHE A 110 5.49 13.93 20.38
C PHE A 110 4.97 15.29 20.81
N HIS A 111 3.66 15.48 20.61
CA HIS A 111 2.97 16.68 21.08
C HIS A 111 3.16 16.89 22.58
N ARG A 112 3.21 18.16 23.03
CA ARG A 112 3.32 18.53 24.45
C ARG A 112 2.32 17.82 25.36
N HIS A 113 1.13 17.50 24.85
CA HIS A 113 0.12 16.75 25.61
C HIS A 113 0.60 15.33 25.95
N ASN A 114 1.20 14.62 25.00
CA ASN A 114 1.78 13.30 25.26
C ASN A 114 2.83 13.36 26.38
N LEU A 115 3.66 14.41 26.39
CA LEU A 115 4.66 14.61 27.44
C LEU A 115 4.03 14.91 28.81
N ILE A 116 2.95 15.70 28.83
CA ILE A 116 2.18 15.96 30.05
C ILE A 116 1.53 14.66 30.55
N ASP A 117 0.91 13.90 29.64
CA ASP A 117 0.24 12.66 29.96
C ASP A 117 1.25 11.66 30.52
N CYS A 118 2.40 11.44 29.87
CA CYS A 118 3.48 10.61 30.41
C CYS A 118 3.98 11.09 31.78
N LYS A 119 4.12 12.41 31.99
CA LYS A 119 4.62 12.97 33.25
C LYS A 119 3.71 12.65 34.44
N TYR A 120 2.40 12.58 34.23
CA TYR A 120 1.42 12.34 35.31
C TYR A 120 0.78 10.96 35.26
N ASN A 121 1.18 10.10 34.32
CA ASN A 121 0.75 8.71 34.24
C ASN A 121 1.56 7.84 35.21
N LEU A 122 0.91 6.81 35.76
CA LEU A 122 1.57 5.80 36.61
C LEU A 122 2.26 4.71 35.79
N LEU A 123 1.83 4.50 34.55
CA LEU A 123 2.43 3.54 33.64
C LEU A 123 3.72 4.10 33.04
N LYS A 124 4.76 3.26 32.97
CA LYS A 124 5.98 3.59 32.25
C LYS A 124 5.75 3.39 30.76
N ILE A 125 5.86 4.47 29.99
CA ILE A 125 5.70 4.48 28.54
C ILE A 125 7.00 4.98 27.92
N ASP A 126 7.62 4.14 27.10
CA ASP A 126 8.82 4.49 26.35
C ASP A 126 8.38 5.24 25.08
N LEU A 127 8.99 6.40 24.83
CA LEU A 127 8.67 7.26 23.69
C LEU A 127 9.84 7.23 22.71
N LEU A 128 9.63 6.60 21.56
CA LEU A 128 10.63 6.44 20.51
C LEU A 128 10.34 7.40 19.36
N GLN A 129 11.22 8.37 19.17
CA GLN A 129 11.17 9.29 18.05
C GLN A 129 11.63 8.60 16.77
N LEU A 130 10.79 8.66 15.74
CA LEU A 130 11.00 8.07 14.43
C LEU A 130 11.66 9.07 13.47
N SER A 131 12.67 8.63 12.72
CA SER A 131 13.17 9.38 11.56
C SER A 131 13.63 8.46 10.43
N VAL A 132 13.51 8.94 9.20
CA VAL A 132 14.08 8.28 8.01
C VAL A 132 15.29 9.09 7.55
N LEU A 133 16.47 8.51 7.74
CA LEU A 133 17.73 9.13 7.37
C LEU A 133 18.16 8.66 5.98
N LYS A 134 18.65 9.60 5.16
CA LYS A 134 19.28 9.29 3.88
C LYS A 134 20.78 9.51 4.01
N ASN A 135 21.56 8.45 3.75
CA ASN A 135 23.01 8.54 3.63
C ASN A 135 23.42 8.06 2.23
N ASN A 136 23.82 9.00 1.37
CA ASN A 136 24.05 8.76 -0.05
C ASN A 136 22.82 8.16 -0.76
N GLN A 137 22.90 6.89 -1.15
CA GLN A 137 21.80 6.15 -1.81
C GLN A 137 21.02 5.26 -0.84
N ASP A 138 21.50 5.11 0.39
CA ASP A 138 20.92 4.21 1.38
C ASP A 138 19.98 4.97 2.31
N PHE A 139 18.88 4.32 2.65
CA PHE A 139 17.88 4.81 3.58
C PHE A 139 17.95 3.99 4.87
N TYR A 140 17.72 4.66 6.00
CA TYR A 140 17.73 4.04 7.32
C TYR A 140 16.51 4.50 8.10
N LEU A 141 15.84 3.54 8.72
CA LEU A 141 14.90 3.82 9.80
C LEU A 141 15.75 4.03 11.05
N GLN A 142 15.63 5.18 11.71
CA GLN A 142 16.19 5.43 13.02
C GLN A 142 15.06 5.62 14.04
N LEU A 143 15.18 4.93 15.18
CA LEU A 143 14.37 5.14 16.37
C LEU A 143 15.27 5.68 17.48
N GLN A 144 14.87 6.77 18.13
CA GLN A 144 15.59 7.34 19.28
C GLN A 144 14.65 7.42 20.49
N ASP A 145 15.04 6.81 21.60
CA ASP A 145 14.35 7.02 22.87
C ASP A 145 14.61 8.45 23.36
N ILE A 146 13.55 9.25 23.52
CA ILE A 146 13.68 10.67 23.87
C ILE A 146 14.19 10.89 25.30
N ASN A 147 14.06 9.90 26.18
CA ASN A 147 14.46 9.99 27.58
C ASN A 147 15.91 9.51 27.77
N THR A 148 16.29 8.42 27.09
CA THR A 148 17.61 7.79 27.27
C THR A 148 18.62 8.18 26.19
N ASN A 149 18.17 8.77 25.08
CA ASN A 149 18.94 8.97 23.85
C ASN A 149 19.52 7.69 23.27
N GLN A 150 18.97 6.52 23.65
CA GLN A 150 19.33 5.27 22.99
C GLN A 150 18.80 5.28 21.56
N ILE A 151 19.64 4.85 20.61
CA ILE A 151 19.33 4.87 19.18
C ILE A 151 19.35 3.44 18.64
N TRP A 152 18.32 3.10 17.87
CA TRP A 152 18.26 1.90 17.04
C TRP A 152 18.18 2.31 15.57
N SER A 153 18.83 1.55 14.69
CA SER A 153 18.83 1.83 13.26
C SER A 153 18.81 0.55 12.44
N ILE A 154 18.06 0.55 11.34
CA ILE A 154 18.03 -0.55 10.39
C ILE A 154 17.95 0.00 8.95
N PRO A 155 18.68 -0.59 7.98
CA PRO A 155 18.56 -0.19 6.58
C PRO A 155 17.16 -0.46 6.05
N ILE A 156 16.63 0.52 5.33
CA ILE A 156 15.42 0.42 4.52
C ILE A 156 15.89 0.05 3.11
N PRO A 157 15.53 -1.14 2.59
CA PRO A 157 15.85 -1.54 1.22
C PRO A 157 14.92 -0.80 0.25
N TYR A 158 15.13 0.51 0.15
CA TYR A 158 14.43 1.41 -0.75
C TYR A 158 15.46 2.02 -1.70
N GLN A 159 15.18 1.94 -2.99
CA GLN A 159 15.91 2.71 -3.99
C GLN A 159 15.08 3.94 -4.29
N GLU A 160 15.65 5.13 -4.06
CA GLU A 160 15.05 6.37 -4.52
C GLU A 160 14.75 6.24 -6.00
N LEU A 161 13.47 6.42 -6.34
CA LEU A 161 13.04 6.64 -7.71
C LEU A 161 13.79 7.87 -8.22
N SER A 162 14.88 7.66 -8.96
CA SER A 162 15.56 8.72 -9.68
C SER A 162 14.62 9.16 -10.81
N PHE A 163 13.77 10.12 -10.51
CA PHE A 163 13.00 10.85 -11.51
C PHE A 163 14.02 11.61 -12.35
N SER A 164 14.53 10.98 -13.41
CA SER A 164 15.28 11.70 -14.41
C SER A 164 14.33 12.73 -15.02
N SER A 165 14.47 13.98 -14.58
CA SER A 165 13.80 15.18 -15.08
C SER A 165 14.29 15.55 -16.49
N THR A 166 14.68 14.57 -17.30
CA THR A 166 15.26 14.75 -18.63
C THR A 166 14.22 14.79 -19.74
N SER A 167 12.92 14.71 -19.45
CA SER A 167 11.88 14.98 -20.46
C SER A 167 11.16 16.29 -20.16
N GLN A 168 11.56 17.36 -20.84
CA GLN A 168 11.08 18.75 -20.70
C GLN A 168 9.55 18.96 -20.85
N ASN A 169 8.73 17.91 -21.06
CA ASN A 169 7.32 18.03 -21.43
C ASN A 169 6.33 17.17 -20.62
N ILE A 170 6.76 16.45 -19.56
CA ILE A 170 5.81 15.69 -18.72
C ILE A 170 5.58 16.45 -17.42
N PRO A 171 4.32 16.68 -17.01
CA PRO A 171 4.04 17.29 -15.71
C PRO A 171 4.59 16.43 -14.57
N GLU A 172 4.96 17.08 -13.47
CA GLU A 172 5.37 16.40 -12.24
C GLU A 172 4.31 15.37 -11.82
N THR A 173 4.77 14.27 -11.22
CA THR A 173 3.88 13.24 -10.71
C THR A 173 2.96 13.84 -9.66
N PRO A 174 1.62 13.71 -9.78
CA PRO A 174 0.71 14.26 -8.79
C PRO A 174 1.02 13.71 -7.40
N GLN A 175 1.08 14.58 -6.39
CA GLN A 175 1.34 14.17 -5.00
C GLN A 175 0.37 13.07 -4.55
N LEU A 176 -0.88 13.16 -5.00
CA LEU A 176 -1.92 12.16 -4.76
C LEU A 176 -1.51 10.75 -5.23
N LEU A 177 -0.83 10.63 -6.38
CA LEU A 177 -0.33 9.34 -6.86
C LEU A 177 0.82 8.84 -6.00
N LEU A 178 1.74 9.72 -5.60
CA LEU A 178 2.86 9.35 -4.72
C LEU A 178 2.35 8.82 -3.36
N ASP A 179 1.34 9.48 -2.79
CA ASP A 179 0.73 9.05 -1.54
C ASP A 179 0.09 7.66 -1.68
N TRP A 180 -0.53 7.34 -2.82
CA TRP A 180 -1.11 6.00 -3.06
C TRP A 180 -0.05 4.93 -3.26
N LEU A 181 1.02 5.25 -3.98
CA LEU A 181 2.14 4.34 -4.20
C LEU A 181 2.86 3.97 -2.91
N GLY A 182 2.64 4.75 -1.86
CA GLY A 182 3.08 4.52 -0.50
C GLY A 182 2.71 3.19 0.15
N ALA A 183 1.80 2.40 -0.41
CA ALA A 183 1.49 1.06 0.10
C ALA A 183 1.94 -0.07 -0.86
N CYS A 184 2.56 0.28 -1.99
CA CYS A 184 3.06 -0.65 -3.00
C CYS A 184 4.50 -1.07 -2.72
N THR A 185 4.91 -2.23 -3.24
CA THR A 185 6.32 -2.63 -3.26
C THR A 185 7.14 -1.71 -4.16
N GLY A 186 8.46 -1.62 -3.95
CA GLY A 186 9.32 -0.79 -4.81
C GLY A 186 9.20 -1.12 -6.31
N GLU A 187 9.06 -2.41 -6.65
CA GLU A 187 8.83 -2.85 -8.04
C GLU A 187 7.47 -2.40 -8.58
N GLU A 188 6.40 -2.53 -7.80
CA GLU A 188 5.06 -2.05 -8.18
C GLU A 188 5.05 -0.52 -8.38
N GLN A 189 5.73 0.23 -7.51
CA GLN A 189 5.87 1.68 -7.63
C GLN A 189 6.54 2.06 -8.95
N GLN A 190 7.69 1.44 -9.24
CA GLN A 190 8.44 1.64 -10.49
C GLN A 190 7.59 1.29 -11.72
N ALA A 191 6.87 0.16 -11.69
CA ALA A 191 6.01 -0.26 -12.79
C ALA A 191 4.91 0.77 -13.09
N ILE A 192 4.24 1.29 -12.06
CA ILE A 192 3.15 2.27 -12.20
C ILE A 192 3.69 3.62 -12.68
N ILE A 193 4.85 4.07 -12.19
CA ILE A 193 5.47 5.31 -12.67
C ILE A 193 5.92 5.18 -14.13
N LYS A 194 6.59 4.07 -14.49
CA LYS A 194 6.95 3.78 -15.90
C LYS A 194 5.71 3.75 -16.79
N LEU A 195 4.60 3.17 -16.33
CA LEU A 195 3.32 3.17 -17.02
C LEU A 195 2.83 4.60 -17.27
N ARG A 196 2.78 5.45 -16.23
CA ARG A 196 2.37 6.85 -16.33
C ARG A 196 3.20 7.60 -17.36
N GLU A 197 4.53 7.55 -17.23
CA GLU A 197 5.44 8.25 -18.13
C GLU A 197 5.25 7.79 -19.58
N LYS A 198 5.12 6.49 -19.80
CA LYS A 198 4.90 5.91 -21.12
C LYS A 198 3.61 6.41 -21.76
N ILE A 199 2.52 6.46 -21.00
CA ILE A 199 1.23 6.96 -21.48
C ILE A 199 1.33 8.43 -21.86
N LEU A 200 1.95 9.26 -21.03
CA LEU A 200 2.08 10.70 -21.27
C LEU A 200 3.06 11.05 -22.39
N ARG A 201 4.08 10.21 -22.63
CA ARG A 201 5.01 10.37 -23.78
C ARG A 201 4.43 9.89 -25.10
N PHE A 202 3.37 9.09 -25.08
CA PHE A 202 2.89 8.41 -26.29
C PHE A 202 2.26 9.37 -27.31
N ASP A 203 1.43 10.31 -26.85
CA ASP A 203 0.71 11.24 -27.72
C ASP A 203 0.30 12.49 -26.94
N GLU A 204 0.55 13.69 -27.49
CA GLU A 204 0.28 14.99 -26.85
C GLU A 204 -1.20 15.21 -26.50
N ARG A 205 -2.12 14.48 -27.15
CA ARG A 205 -3.56 14.58 -26.89
C ARG A 205 -3.98 13.82 -25.63
N ILE A 206 -3.09 13.01 -25.07
CA ILE A 206 -3.31 12.31 -23.81
C ILE A 206 -2.98 13.28 -22.68
N GLN A 207 -3.96 13.52 -21.82
CA GLN A 207 -3.81 14.35 -20.63
C GLN A 207 -3.99 13.50 -19.37
N GLU A 208 -3.23 13.85 -18.33
CA GLU A 208 -3.48 13.38 -16.97
C GLU A 208 -4.53 14.29 -16.32
N SER A 209 -5.58 13.68 -15.76
CA SER A 209 -6.65 14.41 -15.08
C SER A 209 -6.97 13.73 -13.75
N VAL A 210 -6.98 14.50 -12.67
CA VAL A 210 -7.39 14.03 -11.35
C VAL A 210 -8.91 14.20 -11.23
N GLU A 211 -9.62 13.10 -11.07
CA GLU A 211 -11.08 13.07 -10.90
C GLU A 211 -11.44 12.74 -9.45
N GLY A 212 -11.89 13.77 -8.72
CA GLY A 212 -12.22 13.63 -7.30
C GLY A 212 -10.99 13.34 -6.45
N ARG A 213 -11.14 12.52 -5.40
CA ARG A 213 -10.07 12.19 -4.45
C ARG A 213 -9.43 10.82 -4.67
N ASN A 214 -9.96 9.99 -5.57
CA ASN A 214 -9.60 8.58 -5.64
C ASN A 214 -9.26 8.09 -7.06
N THR A 215 -9.29 8.96 -8.08
CA THR A 215 -9.08 8.52 -9.47
C THR A 215 -8.18 9.49 -10.22
N ILE A 216 -7.17 8.93 -10.91
CA ILE A 216 -6.36 9.63 -11.91
C ILE A 216 -6.63 8.96 -13.24
N ARG A 217 -7.08 9.73 -14.23
CA ARG A 217 -7.44 9.25 -15.57
C ARG A 217 -6.47 9.79 -16.60
N TYR A 218 -6.11 8.93 -17.54
CA TYR A 218 -5.27 9.26 -18.69
C TYR A 218 -6.06 9.07 -19.98
N GLY A 219 -6.08 10.08 -20.84
CA GLY A 219 -6.71 10.01 -22.15
C GLY A 219 -7.07 11.38 -22.72
N ARG A 220 -7.88 11.40 -23.77
CA ARG A 220 -8.40 12.65 -24.35
C ARG A 220 -9.75 12.97 -23.72
N GLY A 221 -9.71 13.68 -22.60
CA GLY A 221 -10.87 13.99 -21.77
C GLY A 221 -11.61 12.73 -21.29
N LYS A 222 -12.87 12.88 -20.88
CA LYS A 222 -13.70 11.77 -20.36
C LYS A 222 -14.16 10.78 -21.43
N SER A 223 -14.17 11.20 -22.70
CA SER A 223 -14.73 10.41 -23.81
C SER A 223 -13.80 9.32 -24.35
N LYS A 224 -12.48 9.47 -24.17
CA LYS A 224 -11.47 8.56 -24.75
C LYS A 224 -10.37 8.23 -23.75
N PRO A 225 -10.69 7.50 -22.67
CA PRO A 225 -9.70 7.02 -21.71
C PRO A 225 -8.80 5.94 -22.32
N VAL A 226 -7.55 5.89 -21.88
CA VAL A 226 -6.61 4.78 -22.16
C VAL A 226 -6.25 4.02 -20.90
N ALA A 227 -6.15 4.74 -19.77
CA ALA A 227 -5.81 4.17 -18.47
C ALA A 227 -6.47 4.94 -17.33
N GLU A 228 -6.63 4.27 -16.20
CA GLU A 228 -6.98 4.87 -14.92
C GLU A 228 -6.19 4.24 -13.79
N ILE A 229 -5.83 5.05 -12.80
CA ILE A 229 -5.31 4.59 -11.53
C ILE A 229 -6.31 5.03 -10.46
N CYS A 230 -6.86 4.06 -9.72
CA CYS A 230 -7.88 4.31 -8.70
C CYS A 230 -7.39 3.85 -7.33
N TYR A 231 -7.51 4.71 -6.31
CA TYR A 231 -7.18 4.33 -4.93
C TYR A 231 -8.24 3.42 -4.33
N HIS A 232 -7.84 2.22 -3.95
CA HIS A 232 -8.71 1.26 -3.30
C HIS A 232 -8.50 1.29 -1.78
N ARG A 233 -9.43 1.96 -1.09
CA ARG A 233 -9.35 2.22 0.36
C ARG A 233 -9.15 0.95 1.19
N ASN A 234 -9.86 -0.12 0.87
CA ASN A 234 -9.82 -1.35 1.67
C ASN A 234 -8.46 -2.05 1.63
N THR A 235 -7.68 -1.85 0.58
CA THR A 235 -6.33 -2.44 0.46
C THR A 235 -5.24 -1.38 0.56
N HIS A 236 -5.62 -0.10 0.76
CA HIS A 236 -4.73 1.06 0.74
C HIS A 236 -3.80 1.15 -0.49
N LYS A 237 -4.16 0.50 -1.61
CA LYS A 237 -3.32 0.39 -2.81
C LYS A 237 -4.00 1.00 -4.05
N PRO A 238 -3.22 1.57 -4.99
CA PRO A 238 -3.72 1.95 -6.30
C PRO A 238 -4.04 0.70 -7.14
N ILE A 239 -5.18 0.74 -7.84
CA ILE A 239 -5.59 -0.27 -8.82
C ILE A 239 -5.49 0.34 -10.20
N VAL A 240 -4.78 -0.36 -11.09
CA VAL A 240 -4.62 0.05 -12.48
C VAL A 240 -5.72 -0.56 -13.35
N PHE A 241 -6.31 0.29 -14.18
CA PHE A 241 -7.23 -0.10 -15.24
C PHE A 241 -6.68 0.35 -16.60
N LEU A 242 -6.81 -0.50 -17.61
CA LEU A 242 -6.49 -0.18 -19.00
C LEU A 242 -7.69 -0.46 -19.91
N TRP A 243 -7.83 0.32 -20.97
CA TRP A 243 -8.80 0.04 -22.03
C TRP A 243 -8.20 -0.94 -23.02
N LEU A 244 -8.60 -2.20 -22.89
CA LEU A 244 -8.04 -3.32 -23.64
C LEU A 244 -9.14 -4.14 -24.33
N PRO A 245 -8.81 -4.94 -25.35
CA PRO A 245 -9.73 -5.93 -25.89
C PRO A 245 -10.23 -6.87 -24.80
N THR A 246 -11.55 -6.98 -24.61
CA THR A 246 -12.10 -7.85 -23.56
C THR A 246 -11.73 -9.31 -23.81
N PRO A 247 -11.54 -10.14 -22.77
CA PRO A 247 -11.27 -11.58 -22.95
C PRO A 247 -12.38 -12.36 -23.65
N THR A 248 -13.57 -11.77 -23.84
CA THR A 248 -14.68 -12.33 -24.63
C THR A 248 -14.64 -11.99 -26.12
N SER A 249 -13.68 -11.18 -26.57
CA SER A 249 -13.62 -10.60 -27.92
C SER A 249 -13.24 -11.56 -29.06
N TRP A 250 -13.41 -12.87 -28.90
CA TRP A 250 -12.98 -13.89 -29.88
C TRP A 250 -13.62 -13.75 -31.27
N ARG A 251 -14.84 -13.20 -31.35
CA ARG A 251 -15.59 -13.01 -32.62
C ARG A 251 -15.58 -11.57 -33.13
N LYS A 252 -15.57 -10.60 -32.23
CA LYS A 252 -15.55 -9.17 -32.53
C LYS A 252 -14.75 -8.47 -31.43
N GLU A 253 -13.76 -7.69 -31.83
CA GLU A 253 -12.96 -6.93 -30.89
C GLU A 253 -13.82 -5.86 -30.20
N VAL A 254 -14.04 -6.05 -28.90
CA VAL A 254 -14.68 -5.06 -28.03
C VAL A 254 -13.63 -4.56 -27.07
N ILE A 255 -13.39 -3.25 -27.05
CA ILE A 255 -12.53 -2.61 -26.07
C ILE A 255 -13.35 -2.33 -24.80
N GLY A 256 -12.82 -2.72 -23.65
CA GLY A 256 -13.45 -2.50 -22.36
C GLY A 256 -12.44 -2.08 -21.30
N ARG A 257 -12.96 -1.50 -20.21
CA ARG A 257 -12.17 -1.12 -19.04
C ARG A 257 -11.79 -2.36 -18.26
N LEU A 258 -10.52 -2.76 -18.30
CA LEU A 258 -10.03 -3.96 -17.62
C LEU A 258 -9.20 -3.59 -16.40
N ARG A 259 -9.54 -4.19 -15.25
CA ARG A 259 -8.70 -4.17 -14.06
C ARG A 259 -7.51 -5.09 -14.27
N LEU A 260 -6.33 -4.63 -13.86
CA LEU A 260 -5.11 -5.43 -13.83
C LEU A 260 -4.79 -5.86 -12.39
N TRP A 261 -4.44 -7.13 -12.21
CA TRP A 261 -3.82 -7.61 -10.98
C TRP A 261 -2.32 -7.68 -11.22
N ILE A 262 -1.57 -6.88 -10.48
CA ILE A 262 -0.14 -6.64 -10.66
C ILE A 262 0.62 -7.29 -9.50
N ASP A 263 1.78 -7.85 -9.81
CA ASP A 263 2.77 -8.37 -8.88
C ASP A 263 4.16 -7.93 -9.41
N GLY A 264 4.73 -6.90 -8.78
CA GLY A 264 5.91 -6.18 -9.30
C GLY A 264 5.62 -5.55 -10.67
N GLU A 265 6.41 -5.90 -11.70
CA GLU A 265 6.17 -5.48 -13.09
C GLU A 265 5.21 -6.41 -13.86
N THR A 266 4.87 -7.56 -13.28
CA THR A 266 4.09 -8.62 -13.93
C THR A 266 2.60 -8.43 -13.68
N VAL A 267 1.80 -8.58 -14.73
CA VAL A 267 0.34 -8.65 -14.64
C VAL A 267 -0.06 -10.12 -14.63
N THR A 268 -0.65 -10.56 -13.53
CA THR A 268 -1.03 -11.96 -13.33
C THR A 268 -2.40 -12.24 -13.96
N HIS A 269 -3.35 -11.31 -13.78
CA HIS A 269 -4.74 -11.47 -14.20
C HIS A 269 -5.35 -10.18 -14.75
N VAL A 270 -6.40 -10.35 -15.55
CA VAL A 270 -7.22 -9.28 -16.11
C VAL A 270 -8.70 -9.57 -15.94
N GLY A 271 -9.48 -8.53 -15.68
CA GLY A 271 -10.92 -8.66 -15.47
C GLY A 271 -11.68 -7.49 -16.07
N HIS A 272 -12.75 -7.76 -16.82
CA HIS A 272 -13.59 -6.71 -17.38
C HIS A 272 -14.44 -6.07 -16.29
N VAL A 273 -14.14 -4.80 -15.98
CA VAL A 273 -14.80 -4.03 -14.92
C VAL A 273 -15.31 -2.73 -15.52
N PRO A 274 -16.56 -2.71 -16.02
CA PRO A 274 -17.09 -1.55 -16.75
C PRO A 274 -17.21 -0.31 -15.88
N GLU A 275 -17.43 -0.47 -14.57
CA GLU A 275 -17.59 0.63 -13.62
C GLU A 275 -17.06 0.25 -12.23
N GLY A 276 -16.53 1.25 -11.51
CA GLY A 276 -16.01 1.08 -10.15
C GLY A 276 -14.90 0.05 -10.04
N PHE A 277 -14.89 -0.71 -8.94
CA PHE A 277 -13.93 -1.80 -8.70
C PHE A 277 -14.44 -3.19 -9.10
N GLY A 278 -15.71 -3.29 -9.51
CA GLY A 278 -16.35 -4.56 -9.84
C GLY A 278 -16.47 -5.51 -8.64
N ARG A 279 -16.87 -6.74 -8.93
CA ARG A 279 -17.00 -7.82 -7.92
C ARG A 279 -15.93 -8.90 -8.07
N MET A 280 -15.04 -8.77 -9.06
CA MET A 280 -14.01 -9.75 -9.34
C MET A 280 -12.95 -9.75 -8.24
N ARG A 281 -12.57 -10.95 -7.80
CA ARG A 281 -11.48 -11.21 -6.87
C ARG A 281 -10.72 -12.45 -7.34
N LEU A 282 -9.45 -12.55 -6.98
CA LEU A 282 -8.65 -13.75 -7.16
C LEU A 282 -9.27 -14.92 -6.39
N GLN A 283 -8.97 -16.14 -6.82
CA GLN A 283 -9.48 -17.34 -6.15
C GLN A 283 -9.03 -17.39 -4.68
N SER A 284 -7.77 -17.05 -4.42
CA SER A 284 -7.22 -16.94 -3.05
C SER A 284 -7.96 -15.93 -2.19
N GLU A 285 -8.39 -14.80 -2.76
CA GLU A 285 -9.19 -13.79 -2.04
C GLU A 285 -10.58 -14.33 -1.69
N TRP A 286 -11.20 -15.11 -2.57
CA TRP A 286 -12.46 -15.80 -2.25
C TRP A 286 -12.29 -16.87 -1.20
N ASP A 287 -11.19 -17.62 -1.26
CA ASP A 287 -10.89 -18.71 -0.34
C ASP A 287 -10.59 -18.22 1.08
N ALA A 288 -10.09 -17.00 1.23
CA ALA A 288 -9.90 -16.35 2.52
C ALA A 288 -11.22 -15.82 3.16
N MET A 289 -12.31 -15.72 2.40
CA MET A 289 -13.59 -15.21 2.92
C MET A 289 -14.43 -16.31 3.58
N PRO A 290 -15.21 -16.00 4.64
CA PRO A 290 -16.21 -16.91 5.18
C PRO A 290 -17.18 -17.40 4.08
N GLN A 291 -17.53 -18.69 4.10
CA GLN A 291 -18.29 -19.33 3.04
C GLN A 291 -19.65 -18.67 2.79
N GLU A 292 -20.26 -18.13 3.83
CA GLU A 292 -21.57 -17.45 3.81
C GLU A 292 -21.52 -16.12 3.04
N LYS A 293 -20.33 -15.51 2.93
CA LYS A 293 -20.10 -14.26 2.20
C LYS A 293 -19.70 -14.49 0.75
N ARG A 294 -19.50 -15.75 0.32
CA ARG A 294 -19.13 -16.08 -1.06
C ARG A 294 -20.37 -16.12 -1.95
N PRO A 295 -20.27 -15.76 -3.24
CA PRO A 295 -21.34 -15.97 -4.20
C PRO A 295 -21.74 -17.45 -4.24
N LYS A 296 -23.05 -17.74 -4.15
CA LYS A 296 -23.58 -19.12 -4.25
C LYS A 296 -23.18 -19.81 -5.56
N PHE A 297 -23.04 -19.04 -6.63
CA PHE A 297 -22.62 -19.52 -7.95
C PHE A 297 -21.44 -18.69 -8.45
N MET A 298 -20.26 -19.30 -8.43
CA MET A 298 -19.04 -18.71 -8.98
C MET A 298 -19.03 -18.85 -10.50
N PHE A 299 -19.53 -17.83 -11.21
CA PHE A 299 -19.41 -17.77 -12.66
C PHE A 299 -17.97 -17.43 -13.04
N GLN A 300 -17.32 -18.35 -13.77
CA GLN A 300 -16.02 -18.14 -14.38
C GLN A 300 -16.23 -17.95 -15.89
N ASN A 301 -16.18 -16.71 -16.36
CA ASN A 301 -16.21 -16.42 -17.78
C ASN A 301 -15.32 -15.19 -18.09
N GLY A 302 -15.10 -14.89 -19.37
CA GLY A 302 -14.28 -13.72 -19.74
C GLY A 302 -14.99 -12.36 -19.65
N SER A 303 -16.25 -12.33 -19.19
CA SER A 303 -17.11 -11.15 -19.24
C SER A 303 -17.11 -10.38 -17.92
N SER A 304 -17.77 -9.21 -17.91
CA SER A 304 -17.96 -8.40 -16.70
C SER A 304 -18.81 -9.06 -15.63
N LYS A 305 -19.51 -10.16 -15.95
CA LYS A 305 -20.30 -10.95 -14.99
C LYS A 305 -19.46 -11.99 -14.24
N SER A 306 -18.19 -12.17 -14.58
CA SER A 306 -17.32 -13.12 -13.88
C SER A 306 -17.04 -12.66 -12.45
N PHE A 307 -16.89 -13.60 -11.53
CA PHE A 307 -16.43 -13.34 -10.16
C PHE A 307 -14.92 -13.52 -10.00
N THR A 308 -14.28 -14.13 -10.98
CA THR A 308 -12.83 -14.37 -11.01
C THR A 308 -12.22 -13.76 -12.26
N PRO A 309 -11.08 -13.07 -12.16
CA PRO A 309 -10.39 -12.55 -13.34
C PRO A 309 -9.72 -13.69 -14.12
N VAL A 310 -9.33 -13.41 -15.36
CA VAL A 310 -8.72 -14.36 -16.28
C VAL A 310 -7.19 -14.21 -16.22
N PRO A 311 -6.41 -15.29 -16.07
CA PRO A 311 -4.95 -15.22 -16.16
C PRO A 311 -4.50 -14.67 -17.52
N ILE A 312 -3.45 -13.84 -17.57
CA ILE A 312 -2.96 -13.23 -18.81
C ILE A 312 -2.71 -14.25 -19.93
N PRO A 313 -2.04 -15.41 -19.71
CA PRO A 313 -1.81 -16.38 -20.78
C PRO A 313 -3.09 -16.87 -21.47
N LYS A 314 -4.24 -16.84 -20.77
CA LYS A 314 -5.53 -17.21 -21.34
C LYS A 314 -6.21 -16.04 -22.06
N GLY A 315 -6.02 -14.81 -21.59
CA GLY A 315 -6.65 -13.60 -22.16
C GLY A 315 -5.88 -12.95 -23.32
N TYR A 316 -4.54 -13.05 -23.33
CA TYR A 316 -3.65 -12.39 -24.29
C TYR A 316 -2.45 -13.29 -24.65
N ARG A 317 -2.70 -14.42 -25.32
CA ARG A 317 -1.69 -15.45 -25.63
C ARG A 317 -0.39 -14.93 -26.29
N ASN A 318 -0.46 -13.80 -26.99
CA ASN A 318 0.66 -13.23 -27.76
C ASN A 318 1.20 -11.92 -27.19
N VAL A 319 0.78 -11.52 -25.99
CA VAL A 319 1.25 -10.28 -25.35
C VAL A 319 2.01 -10.69 -24.09
N PRO A 320 3.26 -10.22 -23.91
CA PRO A 320 3.97 -10.46 -22.67
C PRO A 320 3.14 -9.98 -21.48
N ASN A 321 3.21 -10.70 -20.37
CA ASN A 321 2.45 -10.42 -19.16
C ASN A 321 3.04 -9.27 -18.34
N THR A 322 3.68 -8.29 -18.96
CA THR A 322 4.20 -7.10 -18.28
C THR A 322 3.22 -5.95 -18.38
N LEU A 323 3.22 -5.07 -17.36
CA LEU A 323 2.40 -3.87 -17.37
C LEU A 323 2.70 -3.00 -18.60
N GLU A 324 3.97 -2.92 -18.98
CA GLU A 324 4.45 -2.21 -20.16
C GLU A 324 3.85 -2.74 -21.47
N SER A 325 3.79 -4.07 -21.64
CA SER A 325 3.29 -4.70 -22.86
C SER A 325 1.79 -4.50 -23.01
N LEU A 326 1.03 -4.56 -21.91
CA LEU A 326 -0.39 -4.25 -21.93
C LEU A 326 -0.64 -2.76 -22.17
N ALA A 327 0.22 -1.87 -21.65
CA ALA A 327 0.15 -0.44 -21.95
C ALA A 327 0.34 -0.17 -23.45
N ASN A 328 1.35 -0.79 -24.08
CA ASN A 328 1.57 -0.73 -25.52
C ASN A 328 0.31 -1.15 -26.30
N LEU A 329 -0.31 -2.26 -25.88
CA LEU A 329 -1.55 -2.71 -26.50
C LEU A 329 -2.66 -1.67 -26.34
N ALA A 330 -2.91 -1.17 -25.12
CA ALA A 330 -3.94 -0.16 -24.86
C ALA A 330 -3.74 1.10 -25.71
N LEU A 331 -2.52 1.63 -25.74
CA LEU A 331 -2.15 2.82 -26.52
C LEU A 331 -2.35 2.59 -28.03
N SER A 332 -1.96 1.42 -28.54
CA SER A 332 -2.17 1.06 -29.96
C SER A 332 -3.67 1.00 -30.32
N LYS A 333 -4.52 0.51 -29.42
CA LYS A 333 -5.97 0.46 -29.61
C LYS A 333 -6.61 1.84 -29.50
N TRP A 334 -6.14 2.64 -28.54
CA TRP A 334 -6.57 4.02 -28.36
C TRP A 334 -6.27 4.89 -29.58
N LEU A 335 -5.07 4.74 -30.18
CA LEU A 335 -4.70 5.46 -31.40
C LEU A 335 -5.59 5.08 -32.58
N LYS A 336 -5.83 3.78 -32.80
CA LYS A 336 -6.77 3.30 -33.85
C LYS A 336 -8.19 3.83 -33.67
N TYR A 337 -8.62 4.05 -32.43
CA TYR A 337 -9.92 4.63 -32.11
C TYR A 337 -10.00 6.16 -32.37
N LEU A 338 -8.87 6.82 -32.59
CA LEU A 338 -8.79 8.24 -32.94
C LEU A 338 -8.73 8.52 -34.43
N THR A 339 -8.28 7.55 -35.24
CA THR A 339 -8.27 7.60 -36.70
C THR A 339 -9.40 6.73 -37.26
N PRO A 340 -10.63 7.24 -37.37
CA PRO A 340 -11.61 6.59 -38.23
C PRO A 340 -11.08 6.70 -39.67
N PHE A 341 -10.92 5.56 -40.33
CA PHE A 341 -10.65 5.38 -41.77
C PHE A 341 -10.64 6.68 -42.59
N LEU A 342 -9.47 7.12 -43.02
CA LEU A 342 -9.40 7.87 -44.28
C LEU A 342 -9.79 6.88 -45.40
N PRO A 343 -10.72 7.23 -46.30
CA PRO A 343 -11.15 6.37 -47.39
C PRO A 343 -10.01 5.98 -48.34
#